data_AF-A0A955YVG3-F1
#
_entry.id   AF-A0A955YVG3-F1
#
_cell.length_a   1.000
_cell.length_b   1.000
_cell.length_c   1.000
_cell.angle_alpha   90.00
_cell.angle_beta   90.00
_cell.angle_gamma   90.00
#
_symmetry.space_group_name_H-M   'P 1'
#
loop_
_entity.id
_entity.type
_entity.pdbx_description
1 polymer ?
#
loop_
_entity_poly.entity_id
_entity_poly.type
_entity_poly.pdbx_seq_one_letter_code
_entity_poly.pdbx_strand_id
1 'polypeptide(L)'
;MAQPKKDAKPAEPAPAADPAPAADAPTDPAPADATDANAKKDAKPAETVEPPHEEWDIKDVREEPLKTYLFIGARYRGTIVPAFIQNLFVEGGKTIYSNTVGVELDIRKDGFSLIPALSYTEYGTDDILFKQKNTSDIPGNYSMANSSLKSVYATADLLWSTPISKQLSFEYGAGFGVGVVFGDLVTNWVFQSPNGTLSDEQGRKWALCQTEADGAGCNRREHQNSDVAKVGRYTEPSWFSGGSKPVFFPWIALPQLGLRYKPIKQFEGRFGLGFSLTGFWFGLSGAYGLEQKPKEK
;
A
#
# COMPACT_ATOMS: atom_id res chain seq x y z
N MET A 1 34.84 33.62 -37.90
CA MET A 1 33.94 34.05 -38.99
C MET A 1 33.19 32.80 -39.45
N ALA A 2 31.86 32.74 -39.61
CA ALA A 2 30.80 33.70 -39.28
C ALA A 2 29.49 32.94 -38.92
N GLN A 3 28.51 33.70 -38.42
CA GLN A 3 27.27 33.32 -37.72
C GLN A 3 26.33 32.29 -38.40
N PRO A 4 25.47 31.60 -37.62
CA PRO A 4 24.31 30.85 -38.14
C PRO A 4 23.15 31.80 -38.51
N LYS A 5 22.37 31.46 -39.55
CA LYS A 5 21.16 32.21 -39.92
C LYS A 5 19.93 31.74 -39.13
N LYS A 6 19.31 32.69 -38.41
CA LYS A 6 17.88 32.69 -38.04
C LYS A 6 17.00 32.73 -39.29
N ASP A 7 15.79 32.17 -39.18
CA ASP A 7 14.50 32.66 -39.74
C ASP A 7 13.41 31.62 -39.39
N ALA A 8 12.09 31.90 -39.37
CA ALA A 8 11.35 32.94 -38.63
C ALA A 8 9.90 32.43 -38.42
N LYS A 9 9.28 32.65 -37.26
CA LYS A 9 7.88 32.24 -36.98
C LYS A 9 6.91 33.41 -37.18
N PRO A 10 5.82 33.21 -37.93
CA PRO A 10 4.55 33.91 -37.72
C PRO A 10 3.44 32.91 -37.34
N ALA A 11 2.33 33.23 -36.71
CA ALA A 11 1.87 34.31 -35.84
C ALA A 11 0.37 33.98 -35.64
N GLU A 12 -0.13 34.08 -34.42
CA GLU A 12 -1.49 33.70 -34.04
C GLU A 12 -2.43 34.93 -34.08
N PRO A 13 -3.69 34.79 -34.53
CA PRO A 13 -4.69 35.84 -34.37
C PRO A 13 -5.85 35.45 -33.42
N ALA A 14 -6.09 36.32 -32.44
CA ALA A 14 -7.31 36.46 -31.67
C ALA A 14 -7.43 37.95 -31.26
N PRO A 15 -8.58 38.46 -30.75
CA PRO A 15 -9.95 37.95 -30.79
C PRO A 15 -10.93 38.98 -31.44
N ALA A 16 -12.23 38.72 -31.43
CA ALA A 16 -13.28 39.74 -31.63
C ALA A 16 -14.52 39.42 -30.77
N ALA A 17 -15.21 40.45 -30.28
CA ALA A 17 -16.32 40.36 -29.31
C ALA A 17 -17.63 40.99 -29.83
N ASP A 18 -18.70 40.85 -29.04
CA ASP A 18 -20.13 41.10 -29.33
C ASP A 18 -20.51 42.51 -29.83
N PRO A 19 -21.76 42.68 -30.32
CA PRO A 19 -22.78 43.26 -29.42
C PRO A 19 -24.23 42.70 -29.53
N ALA A 20 -24.94 42.71 -28.40
CA ALA A 20 -26.42 42.82 -28.26
C ALA A 20 -26.80 44.32 -28.05
N PRO A 21 -28.06 44.83 -27.98
CA PRO A 21 -29.39 44.21 -27.70
C PRO A 21 -30.41 44.47 -28.87
N ALA A 22 -31.76 44.58 -28.79
CA ALA A 22 -32.78 44.65 -27.72
C ALA A 22 -34.14 44.05 -28.23
N ALA A 23 -35.04 43.51 -27.39
CA ALA A 23 -36.17 44.15 -26.66
C ALA A 23 -37.22 44.91 -27.50
N ASP A 24 -38.48 44.45 -27.47
CA ASP A 24 -39.68 45.29 -27.32
C ASP A 24 -40.93 44.47 -26.93
N ALA A 25 -41.79 45.05 -26.08
CA ALA A 25 -43.14 44.56 -25.76
C ALA A 25 -44.20 45.36 -26.56
N PRO A 26 -45.51 45.02 -26.52
CA PRO A 26 -46.37 45.83 -25.64
C PRO A 26 -47.70 45.21 -25.10
N THR A 27 -48.12 45.79 -23.96
CA THR A 27 -49.51 46.12 -23.53
C THR A 27 -50.62 45.08 -23.27
N ASP A 28 -51.03 45.06 -21.99
CA ASP A 28 -52.38 44.79 -21.44
C ASP A 28 -53.45 45.81 -21.93
N PRO A 29 -54.77 45.50 -21.91
CA PRO A 29 -55.57 45.77 -20.69
C PRO A 29 -56.73 44.79 -20.36
N ALA A 30 -57.06 44.69 -19.07
CA ALA A 30 -58.29 44.09 -18.53
C ALA A 30 -59.53 45.03 -18.70
N PRO A 31 -60.78 44.57 -18.47
CA PRO A 31 -61.31 44.58 -17.09
C PRO A 31 -62.44 43.58 -16.70
N ALA A 32 -62.62 43.43 -15.37
CA ALA A 32 -63.86 43.28 -14.58
C ALA A 32 -64.75 42.00 -14.62
N ASP A 33 -64.74 41.31 -13.47
CA ASP A 33 -65.87 40.85 -12.61
C ASP A 33 -67.12 40.15 -13.18
N ALA A 34 -67.35 38.92 -12.69
CA ALA A 34 -68.64 38.49 -12.13
C ALA A 34 -68.47 37.38 -11.07
N THR A 35 -68.96 37.64 -9.86
CA THR A 35 -69.27 36.72 -8.75
C THR A 35 -70.33 35.66 -9.16
N ASP A 36 -70.58 34.51 -8.51
CA ASP A 36 -70.30 34.07 -7.14
C ASP A 36 -70.50 32.53 -6.98
N ALA A 37 -70.41 32.04 -5.72
CA ALA A 37 -71.12 30.89 -5.13
C ALA A 37 -70.44 29.50 -5.03
N ASN A 38 -69.87 29.26 -3.84
CA ASN A 38 -70.05 28.07 -2.99
C ASN A 38 -69.72 26.65 -3.51
N ALA A 39 -68.52 26.17 -3.14
CA ALA A 39 -68.26 24.75 -2.87
C ALA A 39 -67.22 24.53 -1.76
N LYS A 40 -67.53 24.88 -0.50
CA LYS A 40 -66.77 24.41 0.68
C LYS A 40 -67.31 23.06 1.15
N LYS A 41 -66.62 21.96 0.86
CA LYS A 41 -66.68 20.71 1.65
C LYS A 41 -65.35 19.94 1.65
N ASP A 42 -64.90 19.62 2.86
CA ASP A 42 -64.17 18.41 3.24
C ASP A 42 -62.79 18.15 2.63
N ALA A 43 -61.87 19.11 2.78
CA ALA A 43 -60.44 18.82 2.81
C ALA A 43 -60.05 18.22 4.18
N LYS A 44 -59.99 16.89 4.26
CA LYS A 44 -59.44 16.17 5.42
C LYS A 44 -57.99 16.63 5.65
N PRO A 45 -57.55 16.95 6.89
CA PRO A 45 -56.15 17.27 7.13
C PRO A 45 -55.26 16.12 6.65
N ALA A 46 -54.24 16.44 5.85
CA ALA A 46 -53.21 15.46 5.56
C ALA A 46 -52.50 15.14 6.88
N GLU A 47 -52.64 13.90 7.35
CA GLU A 47 -51.83 13.41 8.46
C GLU A 47 -50.37 13.61 8.07
N THR A 48 -49.67 14.44 8.84
CA THR A 48 -48.23 14.56 8.72
C THR A 48 -47.67 13.22 9.16
N VAL A 49 -47.37 12.36 8.19
CA VAL A 49 -46.61 11.14 8.45
C VAL A 49 -45.25 11.60 8.96
N GLU A 50 -45.09 11.63 10.28
CA GLU A 50 -43.80 11.89 10.89
C GLU A 50 -42.81 10.91 10.24
N PRO A 51 -41.68 11.40 9.68
CA PRO A 51 -40.66 10.48 9.18
C PRO A 51 -40.27 9.59 10.36
N PRO A 52 -40.22 8.25 10.16
CA PRO A 52 -40.02 7.32 11.26
C PRO A 52 -38.76 7.73 12.03
N HIS A 53 -38.88 7.89 13.35
CA HIS A 53 -37.75 8.21 14.21
C HIS A 53 -36.66 7.16 13.96
N GLU A 54 -35.51 7.62 13.45
CA GLU A 54 -34.44 6.74 13.02
C GLU A 54 -33.69 6.25 14.27
N GLU A 55 -34.30 5.26 14.95
CA GLU A 55 -33.75 4.68 16.17
C GLU A 55 -32.31 4.20 15.90
N TRP A 56 -31.35 4.84 16.57
CA TRP A 56 -29.94 4.51 16.43
C TRP A 56 -29.62 3.17 17.11
N ASP A 57 -29.96 2.06 16.46
CA ASP A 57 -29.53 0.73 16.87
C ASP A 57 -28.04 0.56 16.60
N ILE A 58 -27.26 0.49 17.68
CA ILE A 58 -25.81 0.24 17.65
C ILE A 58 -25.48 -1.11 16.99
N LYS A 59 -26.43 -2.07 17.00
CA LYS A 59 -26.31 -3.38 16.35
C LYS A 59 -26.82 -3.40 14.91
N ASP A 60 -27.35 -2.29 14.38
CA ASP A 60 -27.64 -2.17 12.95
C ASP A 60 -26.43 -1.70 12.16
N VAL A 61 -25.53 -2.64 11.95
CA VAL A 61 -24.25 -2.47 11.25
C VAL A 61 -24.37 -2.30 9.74
N ARG A 62 -25.59 -2.32 9.20
CA ARG A 62 -25.86 -2.10 7.77
C ARG A 62 -25.38 -0.71 7.35
N GLU A 63 -24.85 -0.65 6.14
CA GLU A 63 -24.33 0.56 5.54
C GLU A 63 -25.42 1.14 4.63
N GLU A 64 -25.96 2.31 4.98
CA GLU A 64 -26.84 3.11 4.15
C GLU A 64 -26.19 3.40 2.78
N PRO A 65 -26.94 3.27 1.65
CA PRO A 65 -26.44 3.60 0.33
C PRO A 65 -25.93 5.04 0.21
N LEU A 66 -24.89 5.23 -0.60
CA LEU A 66 -24.21 6.50 -0.90
C LEU A 66 -23.52 7.20 0.28
N LYS A 67 -23.74 6.75 1.52
CA LYS A 67 -23.13 7.30 2.75
C LYS A 67 -21.65 6.90 2.84
N THR A 68 -20.83 7.86 3.27
CA THR A 68 -19.41 7.63 3.53
C THR A 68 -19.19 7.41 5.02
N TYR A 69 -18.45 6.36 5.34
CA TYR A 69 -18.07 5.96 6.68
C TYR A 69 -16.57 6.14 6.84
N LEU A 70 -16.15 6.56 8.04
CA LEU A 70 -14.75 6.79 8.38
C LEU A 70 -14.41 5.98 9.62
N PHE A 71 -13.40 5.10 9.52
CA PHE A 71 -12.89 4.34 10.66
C PHE A 71 -11.40 4.63 10.82
N ILE A 72 -10.95 4.91 12.05
CA ILE A 72 -9.53 5.06 12.37
C ILE A 72 -9.07 3.88 13.21
N GLY A 73 -7.95 3.25 12.84
CA GLY A 73 -7.55 1.97 13.41
C GLY A 73 -6.06 1.74 13.46
N ALA A 74 -5.71 0.59 14.05
CA ALA A 74 -4.38 0.03 14.06
C ALA A 74 -4.34 -1.26 13.26
N ARG A 75 -3.21 -1.52 12.61
CA ARG A 75 -3.00 -2.69 11.75
C ARG A 75 -1.70 -3.41 12.07
N TYR A 76 -1.72 -4.70 11.82
CA TYR A 76 -0.57 -5.60 11.82
C TYR A 76 -0.55 -6.41 10.53
N ARG A 77 0.63 -6.58 9.92
CA ARG A 77 0.86 -7.54 8.84
C ARG A 77 2.14 -8.34 9.15
N GLY A 78 2.04 -9.66 9.07
CA GLY A 78 3.18 -10.57 9.07
C GLY A 78 3.46 -11.06 7.66
N THR A 79 4.67 -10.81 7.14
CA THR A 79 5.05 -11.13 5.77
C THR A 79 6.12 -12.23 5.74
N ILE A 80 5.87 -13.27 4.97
CA ILE A 80 6.71 -14.45 4.80
C ILE A 80 7.28 -14.45 3.38
N VAL A 81 8.61 -14.57 3.26
CA VAL A 81 9.30 -14.89 2.01
C VAL A 81 9.84 -16.32 2.09
N PRO A 82 9.10 -17.34 1.61
CA PRO A 82 9.60 -18.70 1.50
C PRO A 82 10.92 -18.79 0.72
N ALA A 83 11.81 -19.67 1.17
CA ALA A 83 13.08 -19.93 0.46
C ALA A 83 12.89 -20.30 -1.02
N PHE A 84 11.79 -21.00 -1.38
CA PHE A 84 11.54 -21.37 -2.79
C PHE A 84 11.33 -20.16 -3.72
N ILE A 85 10.85 -19.01 -3.22
CA ILE A 85 10.72 -17.77 -4.01
C ILE A 85 12.10 -17.14 -4.21
N GLN A 86 12.91 -17.11 -3.15
CA GLN A 86 14.30 -16.64 -3.23
C GLN A 86 15.10 -17.50 -4.22
N ASN A 87 14.84 -18.81 -4.22
CA ASN A 87 15.52 -19.79 -5.07
C ASN A 87 15.19 -19.68 -6.57
N LEU A 88 14.32 -18.74 -6.97
CA LEU A 88 14.16 -18.31 -8.36
C LEU A 88 15.33 -17.43 -8.83
N PHE A 89 15.99 -16.73 -7.91
CA PHE A 89 17.04 -15.72 -8.18
C PHE A 89 18.41 -16.09 -7.61
N VAL A 90 18.46 -16.92 -6.56
CA VAL A 90 19.67 -17.39 -5.86
C VAL A 90 19.58 -18.90 -5.59
N GLU A 91 20.61 -19.48 -4.98
CA GLU A 91 20.62 -20.83 -4.41
C GLU A 91 20.87 -20.75 -2.89
N GLY A 92 20.28 -21.66 -2.11
CA GLY A 92 20.34 -21.66 -0.64
C GLY A 92 19.27 -20.75 0.01
N GLY A 93 19.71 -19.80 0.83
CA GLY A 93 18.80 -18.90 1.55
C GLY A 93 18.07 -19.54 2.73
N LYS A 94 17.12 -18.80 3.32
CA LYS A 94 16.22 -19.24 4.40
C LYS A 94 14.86 -18.58 4.22
N THR A 95 13.78 -19.18 4.72
CA THR A 95 12.49 -18.48 4.80
C THR A 95 12.62 -17.28 5.73
N ILE A 96 12.34 -16.08 5.22
CA ILE A 96 12.41 -14.82 5.98
C ILE A 96 11.02 -14.47 6.49
N TYR A 97 10.94 -13.97 7.72
CA TYR A 97 9.73 -13.40 8.30
C TYR A 97 9.96 -11.94 8.65
N SER A 98 8.99 -11.07 8.35
CA SER A 98 9.04 -9.64 8.62
C SER A 98 7.73 -9.17 9.24
N ASN A 99 7.83 -8.25 10.20
CA ASN A 99 6.71 -7.74 10.97
C ASN A 99 6.42 -6.30 10.56
N THR A 100 5.14 -5.98 10.34
CA THR A 100 4.66 -4.63 10.04
C THR A 100 3.58 -4.24 11.03
N VAL A 101 3.70 -3.06 11.62
CA VAL A 101 2.68 -2.42 12.47
C VAL A 101 2.38 -1.03 11.93
N GLY A 102 1.13 -0.57 12.05
CA GLY A 102 0.77 0.75 11.54
C GLY A 102 -0.58 1.26 12.01
N VAL A 103 -0.92 2.45 11.53
CA VAL A 103 -2.24 3.07 11.68
C VAL A 103 -2.91 3.17 10.31
N GLU A 104 -4.23 3.02 10.28
CA GLU A 104 -5.03 3.09 9.06
C GLU A 104 -6.28 3.97 9.24
N LEU A 105 -6.73 4.56 8.14
CA LEU A 105 -8.01 5.24 8.03
C LEU A 105 -8.79 4.55 6.91
N ASP A 106 -9.89 3.84 7.23
CA ASP A 106 -10.80 3.31 6.21
C ASP A 106 -11.81 4.41 5.80
N ILE A 107 -11.75 4.80 4.53
CA ILE A 107 -12.73 5.67 3.87
C ILE A 107 -13.64 4.78 3.04
N ARG A 108 -14.81 4.50 3.59
CA ARG A 108 -15.69 3.44 3.10
C ARG A 108 -17.00 3.97 2.54
N LYS A 109 -17.43 3.47 1.38
CA LYS A 109 -18.67 3.85 0.71
C LYS A 109 -19.14 2.73 -0.23
N ASP A 110 -20.44 2.42 -0.22
CA ASP A 110 -21.08 1.51 -1.20
C ASP A 110 -20.37 0.13 -1.37
N GLY A 111 -19.90 -0.45 -0.27
CA GLY A 111 -19.16 -1.71 -0.29
C GLY A 111 -17.70 -1.61 -0.71
N PHE A 112 -17.19 -0.42 -1.05
CA PHE A 112 -15.79 -0.15 -1.36
C PHE A 112 -15.08 0.57 -0.20
N SER A 113 -13.83 0.21 0.06
CA SER A 113 -12.97 0.77 1.09
C SER A 113 -11.65 1.25 0.47
N LEU A 114 -11.35 2.54 0.64
CA LEU A 114 -10.04 3.15 0.40
C LEU A 114 -9.35 3.30 1.75
N ILE A 115 -8.26 2.57 1.97
CA ILE A 115 -7.58 2.49 3.27
C ILE A 115 -6.14 3.03 3.17
N PRO A 116 -5.93 4.37 3.20
CA PRO A 116 -4.61 4.94 3.49
C PRO A 116 -4.10 4.49 4.86
N ALA A 117 -2.82 4.14 4.92
CA ALA A 117 -2.14 3.70 6.13
C ALA A 117 -0.68 4.18 6.17
N LEU A 118 -0.21 4.45 7.39
CA LEU A 118 1.21 4.69 7.69
C LEU A 118 1.70 3.51 8.54
N SER A 119 2.71 2.79 8.05
CA SER A 119 3.19 1.55 8.69
C SER A 119 4.70 1.53 8.83
N TYR A 120 5.20 0.90 9.88
CA TYR A 120 6.60 0.58 10.10
C TYR A 120 6.81 -0.93 9.91
N THR A 121 7.80 -1.30 9.09
CA THR A 121 8.18 -2.68 8.80
C THR A 121 9.62 -2.94 9.23
N GLU A 122 9.83 -4.10 9.84
CA GLU A 122 11.14 -4.60 10.27
C GLU A 122 11.56 -5.77 9.35
N TYR A 123 12.73 -5.65 8.72
CA TYR A 123 13.31 -6.62 7.79
C TYR A 123 14.62 -7.22 8.34
N GLY A 124 14.67 -7.45 9.65
CA GLY A 124 15.80 -8.05 10.34
C GLY A 124 16.02 -9.50 9.92
N THR A 125 17.27 -9.87 9.67
CA THR A 125 17.67 -11.27 9.46
C THR A 125 18.95 -11.57 10.22
N ASP A 126 19.11 -12.84 10.60
CA ASP A 126 20.44 -13.38 10.92
C ASP A 126 21.32 -13.42 9.65
N ASP A 127 22.55 -13.91 9.82
CA ASP A 127 23.43 -14.25 8.70
C ASP A 127 22.80 -15.40 7.87
N ILE A 128 22.48 -15.10 6.60
CA ILE A 128 21.94 -16.05 5.62
C ILE A 128 22.98 -16.27 4.53
N LEU A 129 23.28 -17.54 4.24
CA LEU A 129 24.16 -17.93 3.14
C LEU A 129 23.37 -18.01 1.83
N PHE A 130 23.88 -17.35 0.81
CA PHE A 130 23.37 -17.39 -0.56
C PHE A 130 24.49 -17.77 -1.53
N LYS A 131 24.12 -18.51 -2.57
CA LYS A 131 24.96 -18.77 -3.75
C LYS A 131 24.32 -18.12 -4.98
N GLN A 132 25.14 -17.59 -5.88
CA GLN A 132 24.69 -17.06 -7.16
C GLN A 132 24.05 -18.16 -8.02
N LYS A 133 22.84 -17.91 -8.55
CA LYS A 133 22.06 -18.87 -9.32
C LYS A 133 22.74 -19.24 -10.64
N ASN A 134 22.71 -20.53 -11.01
CA ASN A 134 23.26 -21.04 -12.28
C ASN A 134 24.76 -20.78 -12.46
N THR A 135 25.51 -20.62 -11.37
CA THR A 135 26.97 -20.44 -11.39
C THR A 135 27.72 -21.70 -10.95
N SER A 136 29.01 -21.77 -11.26
CA SER A 136 29.89 -22.85 -10.83
C SER A 136 29.93 -22.95 -9.30
N ASP A 137 30.09 -24.16 -8.77
CA ASP A 137 30.09 -24.41 -7.34
C ASP A 137 31.47 -24.14 -6.72
N ILE A 138 31.86 -22.86 -6.71
CA ILE A 138 33.15 -22.36 -6.19
C ILE A 138 32.93 -21.29 -5.10
N PRO A 139 33.86 -21.11 -4.14
CA PRO A 139 33.72 -20.15 -3.05
C PRO A 139 33.39 -18.71 -3.47
N GLY A 140 33.95 -18.22 -4.58
CA GLY A 140 33.66 -16.89 -5.12
C GLY A 140 32.20 -16.65 -5.56
N ASN A 141 31.37 -17.69 -5.63
CA ASN A 141 29.94 -17.55 -5.93
C ASN A 141 29.05 -17.61 -4.68
N TYR A 142 29.63 -17.72 -3.49
CA TYR A 142 28.92 -17.71 -2.21
C TYR A 142 29.10 -16.38 -1.46
N SER A 143 28.04 -15.93 -0.80
CA SER A 143 28.06 -14.75 0.05
C SER A 143 27.05 -14.88 1.19
N MET A 144 27.40 -14.31 2.33
CA MET A 144 26.48 -14.06 3.43
C MET A 144 25.79 -12.71 3.21
N ALA A 145 24.49 -12.64 3.48
CA ALA A 145 23.77 -11.39 3.69
C ALA A 145 23.09 -11.40 5.06
N ASN A 146 23.14 -10.25 5.74
CA ASN A 146 22.49 -9.97 7.01
C ASN A 146 21.83 -8.60 6.91
N SER A 147 20.55 -8.52 7.27
CA SER A 147 19.77 -7.29 7.20
C SER A 147 19.42 -6.82 8.61
N SER A 148 19.61 -5.52 8.85
CA SER A 148 18.99 -4.77 9.95
C SER A 148 17.97 -3.75 9.43
N LEU A 149 17.61 -3.85 8.14
CA LEU A 149 16.81 -2.87 7.43
C LEU A 149 15.41 -2.72 8.04
N LYS A 150 14.93 -1.49 8.00
CA LYS A 150 13.61 -1.05 8.46
C LYS A 150 13.01 -0.14 7.40
N SER A 151 11.70 -0.03 7.36
CA SER A 151 11.01 0.83 6.41
C SER A 151 9.81 1.51 7.05
N VAL A 152 9.57 2.78 6.69
CA VAL A 152 8.29 3.45 6.96
C VAL A 152 7.55 3.60 5.64
N TYR A 153 6.41 2.92 5.52
CA TYR A 153 5.54 2.86 4.35
C TYR A 153 4.34 3.79 4.48
N ALA A 154 4.10 4.58 3.43
CA ALA A 154 2.79 5.15 3.13
C ALA A 154 2.11 4.27 2.07
N THR A 155 0.96 3.69 2.39
CA THR A 155 0.23 2.74 1.53
C THR A 155 -1.23 3.13 1.40
N ALA A 156 -1.88 2.72 0.31
CA ALA A 156 -3.33 2.70 0.18
C ALA A 156 -3.78 1.30 -0.28
N ASP A 157 -4.68 0.68 0.49
CA ASP A 157 -5.40 -0.52 0.06
C ASP A 157 -6.74 -0.11 -0.56
N LEU A 158 -7.11 -0.75 -1.67
CA LEU A 158 -8.38 -0.61 -2.38
C LEU A 158 -9.12 -1.95 -2.29
N LEU A 159 -10.17 -2.02 -1.47
CA LEU A 159 -10.89 -3.27 -1.20
C LEU A 159 -12.38 -3.14 -1.59
N TRP A 160 -12.90 -4.13 -2.27
CA TRP A 160 -14.32 -4.34 -2.52
C TRP A 160 -14.85 -5.41 -1.57
N SER A 161 -16.05 -5.19 -1.03
CA SER A 161 -16.71 -6.10 -0.12
C SER A 161 -17.91 -6.80 -0.75
N THR A 162 -18.01 -8.11 -0.57
CA THR A 162 -19.24 -8.89 -0.80
C THR A 162 -19.82 -9.31 0.56
N PRO A 163 -21.05 -8.93 0.93
CA PRO A 163 -21.64 -9.31 2.21
C PRO A 163 -21.91 -10.82 2.25
N ILE A 164 -21.50 -11.48 3.33
CA ILE A 164 -21.82 -12.88 3.65
C ILE A 164 -22.99 -12.94 4.64
N SER A 165 -23.01 -12.04 5.62
CA SER A 165 -24.05 -11.90 6.65
C SER A 165 -24.21 -10.44 7.07
N LYS A 166 -25.06 -10.14 8.06
CA LYS A 166 -25.23 -8.77 8.56
C LYS A 166 -23.91 -8.19 9.11
N GLN A 167 -23.11 -8.98 9.81
CA GLN A 167 -21.85 -8.54 10.43
C GLN A 167 -20.58 -8.95 9.66
N LEU A 168 -20.66 -9.87 8.69
CA LEU A 168 -19.48 -10.43 8.02
C LEU A 168 -19.52 -10.17 6.51
N SER A 169 -18.43 -9.63 5.97
CA SER A 169 -18.22 -9.46 4.53
C SER A 169 -16.90 -10.12 4.11
N PHE A 170 -16.90 -10.73 2.94
CA PHE A 170 -15.67 -11.05 2.22
C PHE A 170 -15.12 -9.77 1.60
N GLU A 171 -13.80 -9.58 1.65
CA GLU A 171 -13.12 -8.45 0.98
C GLU A 171 -12.09 -8.97 -0.01
N TYR A 172 -11.95 -8.27 -1.14
CA TYR A 172 -10.93 -8.56 -2.15
C TYR A 172 -10.47 -7.28 -2.84
N GLY A 173 -9.23 -7.25 -3.30
CA GLY A 173 -8.72 -6.09 -4.03
C GLY A 173 -7.20 -6.04 -4.16
N ALA A 174 -6.68 -4.83 -4.14
CA ALA A 174 -5.29 -4.51 -4.42
C ALA A 174 -4.77 -3.44 -3.45
N GLY A 175 -3.46 -3.25 -3.37
CA GLY A 175 -2.89 -2.11 -2.66
C GLY A 175 -1.55 -1.70 -3.23
N PHE A 176 -1.21 -0.44 -3.02
CA PHE A 176 -0.01 0.19 -3.52
C PHE A 176 0.55 1.17 -2.49
N GLY A 177 1.83 1.50 -2.59
CA GLY A 177 2.50 2.38 -1.65
C GLY A 177 3.99 2.52 -1.91
N VAL A 178 4.63 3.34 -1.10
CA VAL A 178 6.07 3.55 -1.12
C VAL A 178 6.59 3.61 0.31
N GLY A 179 7.73 2.98 0.55
CA GLY A 179 8.42 3.03 1.83
C GLY A 179 9.79 3.68 1.72
N VAL A 180 10.19 4.38 2.78
CA VAL A 180 11.55 4.89 2.96
C VAL A 180 12.33 3.87 3.79
N VAL A 181 13.41 3.33 3.23
CA VAL A 181 14.22 2.26 3.83
C VAL A 181 15.46 2.83 4.51
N PHE A 182 15.77 2.32 5.70
CA PHE A 182 16.91 2.73 6.53
C PHE A 182 17.44 1.56 7.36
N GLY A 183 18.53 1.77 8.09
CA GLY A 183 19.32 0.70 8.71
C GLY A 183 20.36 0.15 7.73
N ASP A 184 20.97 -0.98 8.07
CA ASP A 184 22.11 -1.53 7.34
C ASP A 184 21.84 -2.90 6.72
N LEU A 185 22.40 -3.09 5.53
CA LEU A 185 22.49 -4.36 4.82
C LEU A 185 23.97 -4.74 4.82
N VAL A 186 24.33 -5.74 5.59
CA VAL A 186 25.69 -6.29 5.64
C VAL A 186 25.79 -7.42 4.61
N THR A 187 26.80 -7.37 3.76
CA THR A 187 27.16 -8.45 2.85
C THR A 187 28.59 -8.86 3.13
N ASN A 188 28.89 -10.15 3.03
CA ASN A 188 30.24 -10.64 3.24
C ASN A 188 30.52 -11.87 2.40
N TRP A 189 31.70 -11.95 1.81
CA TRP A 189 32.16 -13.16 1.17
C TRP A 189 32.48 -14.25 2.17
N VAL A 190 32.46 -15.48 1.68
CA VAL A 190 32.74 -16.64 2.51
C VAL A 190 33.78 -17.53 1.85
N PHE A 191 34.51 -18.25 2.70
CA PHE A 191 35.40 -19.32 2.30
C PHE A 191 34.97 -20.61 3.00
N GLN A 192 35.23 -21.74 2.38
CA GLN A 192 34.92 -23.03 2.97
C GLN A 192 35.88 -23.31 4.13
N SER A 193 35.34 -23.61 5.31
CA SER A 193 36.12 -23.83 6.54
C SER A 193 35.41 -24.85 7.42
N PRO A 194 36.07 -25.91 7.92
CA PRO A 194 35.45 -26.91 8.80
C PRO A 194 34.80 -26.33 10.06
N ASN A 195 35.30 -25.17 10.53
CA ASN A 195 34.81 -24.46 11.71
C ASN A 195 33.81 -23.34 11.37
N GLY A 196 33.31 -23.30 10.13
CA GLY A 196 32.36 -22.29 9.66
C GLY A 196 31.00 -22.37 10.36
N THR A 197 30.45 -21.20 10.72
CA THR A 197 29.12 -21.08 11.35
C THR A 197 27.97 -21.20 10.35
N LEU A 198 28.22 -20.91 9.06
CA LEU A 198 27.25 -21.02 7.98
C LEU A 198 27.30 -22.41 7.34
N SER A 199 26.22 -22.81 6.69
CA SER A 199 26.11 -24.11 6.01
C SER A 199 25.24 -24.00 4.77
N ASP A 200 25.63 -24.71 3.71
CA ASP A 200 24.82 -24.91 2.52
C ASP A 200 23.96 -26.18 2.59
N GLU A 201 23.18 -26.42 1.54
CA GLU A 201 22.28 -27.58 1.42
C GLU A 201 23.04 -28.92 1.37
N GLN A 202 24.32 -28.91 0.98
CA GLN A 202 25.21 -30.07 0.99
C GLN A 202 25.89 -30.31 2.35
N GLY A 203 25.66 -29.42 3.33
CA GLY A 203 26.24 -29.50 4.67
C GLY A 203 27.69 -29.02 4.77
N ARG A 204 28.26 -28.41 3.71
CA ARG A 204 29.60 -27.82 3.80
C ARG A 204 29.56 -26.60 4.71
N LYS A 205 30.65 -26.39 5.44
CA LYS A 205 30.78 -25.32 6.42
C LYS A 205 31.51 -24.12 5.82
N TRP A 206 30.95 -22.94 6.07
CA TRP A 206 31.38 -21.67 5.48
C TRP A 206 31.67 -20.64 6.59
N ALA A 207 32.80 -19.95 6.47
CA ALA A 207 33.24 -18.90 7.38
C ALA A 207 33.29 -17.54 6.67
N LEU A 208 33.07 -16.45 7.41
CA LEU A 208 33.11 -15.09 6.89
C LEU A 208 34.56 -14.65 6.65
N CYS A 209 34.88 -14.21 5.43
CA CYS A 209 36.13 -13.52 5.13
C CYS A 209 36.23 -12.23 5.96
N GLN A 210 37.25 -12.12 6.83
CA GLN A 210 37.66 -10.90 7.50
C GLN A 210 38.58 -10.06 6.60
N THR A 211 39.45 -10.72 5.82
CA THR A 211 40.37 -10.06 4.87
C THR A 211 40.37 -10.74 3.49
N GLU A 212 40.94 -10.09 2.47
CA GLU A 212 41.13 -10.69 1.14
C GLU A 212 42.18 -11.83 1.11
N ALA A 213 42.85 -12.12 2.24
CA ALA A 213 43.91 -13.13 2.35
C ALA A 213 43.46 -14.42 3.06
N ASP A 214 42.23 -14.49 3.58
CA ASP A 214 41.79 -15.58 4.47
C ASP A 214 41.60 -16.93 3.74
N GLY A 215 41.34 -16.91 2.44
CA GLY A 215 41.19 -18.11 1.61
C GLY A 215 40.53 -17.87 0.27
N ALA A 216 40.35 -18.96 -0.49
CA ALA A 216 39.56 -18.96 -1.72
C ALA A 216 38.12 -18.54 -1.43
N GLY A 217 37.60 -17.61 -2.24
CA GLY A 217 36.34 -16.90 -2.02
C GLY A 217 36.50 -15.53 -1.36
N CYS A 218 37.67 -15.17 -0.82
CA CYS A 218 37.86 -13.87 -0.15
C CYS A 218 38.49 -12.78 -1.02
N ASN A 219 39.11 -13.12 -2.16
CA ASN A 219 39.79 -12.16 -3.03
C ASN A 219 38.87 -11.59 -4.11
N ARG A 220 38.91 -10.27 -4.35
CA ARG A 220 38.14 -9.61 -5.43
C ARG A 220 38.19 -10.30 -6.80
N ARG A 221 39.34 -10.88 -7.16
CA ARG A 221 39.55 -11.53 -8.47
C ARG A 221 38.75 -12.82 -8.65
N GLU A 222 38.23 -13.39 -7.56
CA GLU A 222 37.41 -14.60 -7.57
C GLU A 222 35.91 -14.28 -7.65
N HIS A 223 35.54 -13.00 -7.63
CA HIS A 223 34.15 -12.52 -7.73
C HIS A 223 33.91 -11.82 -9.06
N GLN A 224 32.80 -12.15 -9.73
CA GLN A 224 32.43 -11.50 -10.98
C GLN A 224 32.10 -10.01 -10.73
N ASN A 225 32.74 -9.12 -11.50
CA ASN A 225 32.51 -7.67 -11.48
C ASN A 225 32.64 -7.01 -10.08
N SER A 226 33.64 -7.42 -9.29
CA SER A 226 33.90 -6.86 -7.97
C SER A 226 35.10 -5.91 -7.91
N ASP A 227 34.81 -4.61 -7.83
CA ASP A 227 35.83 -3.57 -7.58
C ASP A 227 36.15 -3.40 -6.08
N VAL A 228 35.17 -3.71 -5.21
CA VAL A 228 35.22 -3.52 -3.75
C VAL A 228 35.18 -4.86 -3.03
N ALA A 229 36.14 -5.09 -2.13
CA ALA A 229 36.23 -6.30 -1.34
C ALA A 229 35.13 -6.35 -0.27
N LYS A 230 34.23 -7.33 -0.36
CA LYS A 230 33.13 -7.49 0.61
C LYS A 230 33.56 -8.41 1.75
N VAL A 231 34.50 -7.92 2.57
CA VAL A 231 35.09 -8.64 3.71
C VAL A 231 34.94 -7.84 5.00
N GLY A 232 35.09 -8.46 6.17
CA GLY A 232 35.06 -7.78 7.46
C GLY A 232 33.68 -7.24 7.89
N ARG A 233 32.60 -7.92 7.50
CA ARG A 233 31.19 -7.48 7.58
C ARG A 233 30.94 -6.16 6.84
N TYR A 234 31.33 -6.13 5.57
CA TYR A 234 31.11 -5.00 4.66
C TYR A 234 29.64 -4.55 4.67
N THR A 235 29.41 -3.25 4.83
CA THR A 235 28.07 -2.64 4.86
C THR A 235 27.76 -2.00 3.52
N GLU A 236 26.66 -2.41 2.88
CA GLU A 236 26.25 -1.90 1.57
C GLU A 236 25.87 -0.41 1.63
N PRO A 237 26.50 0.44 0.79
CA PRO A 237 26.04 1.81 0.61
C PRO A 237 24.64 1.86 0.03
N SER A 238 23.96 2.99 0.23
CA SER A 238 22.63 3.23 -0.36
C SER A 238 22.70 3.41 -1.89
N TRP A 239 21.58 3.28 -2.59
CA TRP A 239 21.47 3.64 -4.02
C TRP A 239 21.94 5.08 -4.30
N PHE A 240 21.72 6.02 -3.38
CA PHE A 240 22.22 7.40 -3.50
C PHE A 240 23.73 7.55 -3.24
N SER A 241 24.38 6.47 -2.81
CA SER A 241 25.81 6.37 -2.55
C SER A 241 26.50 5.35 -3.49
N GLY A 242 25.81 4.93 -4.57
CA GLY A 242 26.33 3.97 -5.55
C GLY A 242 26.37 2.50 -5.09
N GLY A 243 25.81 2.17 -3.92
CA GLY A 243 25.72 0.79 -3.43
C GLY A 243 24.39 0.12 -3.74
N SER A 244 24.14 -1.06 -3.16
CA SER A 244 22.96 -1.88 -3.46
C SER A 244 21.77 -1.71 -2.50
N LYS A 245 21.93 -1.00 -1.37
CA LYS A 245 20.85 -0.83 -0.37
C LYS A 245 19.76 0.14 -0.89
N PRO A 246 18.48 -0.28 -0.99
CA PRO A 246 17.40 0.60 -1.43
C PRO A 246 17.20 1.76 -0.45
N VAL A 247 16.85 2.93 -1.00
CA VAL A 247 16.42 4.12 -0.21
C VAL A 247 14.89 4.23 -0.21
N PHE A 248 14.27 3.91 -1.35
CA PHE A 248 12.83 3.80 -1.49
C PHE A 248 12.49 2.39 -1.96
N PHE A 249 11.39 1.83 -1.45
CA PHE A 249 10.91 0.52 -1.86
C PHE A 249 9.42 0.58 -2.21
N PRO A 250 8.99 0.17 -3.41
CA PRO A 250 7.59 0.12 -3.77
C PRO A 250 6.90 -1.00 -2.99
N TRP A 251 5.73 -0.71 -2.41
CA TRP A 251 4.85 -1.72 -1.88
C TRP A 251 3.71 -1.92 -2.86
N ILE A 252 3.56 -3.13 -3.40
CA ILE A 252 2.42 -3.50 -4.25
C ILE A 252 1.92 -4.85 -3.75
N ALA A 253 0.62 -4.96 -3.52
CA ALA A 253 -0.04 -6.18 -3.07
C ALA A 253 -1.26 -6.50 -3.94
N LEU A 254 -1.22 -7.65 -4.60
CA LEU A 254 -2.28 -8.17 -5.47
C LEU A 254 -2.11 -9.70 -5.60
N PRO A 255 -3.15 -10.52 -5.38
CA PRO A 255 -4.42 -10.14 -4.75
C PRO A 255 -4.26 -9.87 -3.25
N GLN A 256 -5.12 -9.01 -2.72
CA GLN A 256 -5.49 -9.00 -1.31
C GLN A 256 -6.87 -9.65 -1.17
N LEU A 257 -7.04 -10.52 -0.18
CA LEU A 257 -8.29 -11.17 0.20
C LEU A 257 -8.48 -11.00 1.71
N GLY A 258 -9.72 -10.97 2.19
CA GLY A 258 -9.98 -10.78 3.60
C GLY A 258 -11.40 -11.08 4.06
N LEU A 259 -11.58 -11.04 5.37
CA LEU A 259 -12.85 -11.11 6.07
C LEU A 259 -12.96 -9.87 6.96
N ARG A 260 -13.97 -9.05 6.69
CA ARG A 260 -14.33 -7.90 7.51
C ARG A 260 -15.49 -8.27 8.43
N TYR A 261 -15.31 -8.01 9.71
CA TYR A 261 -16.29 -8.24 10.76
C TYR A 261 -16.68 -6.92 11.44
N LYS A 262 -17.94 -6.49 11.28
CA LYS A 262 -18.53 -5.29 11.90
C LYS A 262 -19.59 -5.73 12.92
N PRO A 263 -19.25 -5.92 14.22
CA PRO A 263 -20.21 -6.34 15.26
C PRO A 263 -21.14 -5.23 15.75
N ILE A 264 -20.69 -3.96 15.69
CA ILE A 264 -21.44 -2.75 16.06
C ILE A 264 -21.12 -1.61 15.08
N LYS A 265 -21.97 -0.58 14.97
CA LYS A 265 -21.78 0.53 14.02
C LYS A 265 -20.37 1.16 14.14
N GLN A 266 -19.84 1.31 15.35
CA GLN A 266 -18.58 1.99 15.64
C GLN A 266 -17.33 1.09 15.70
N PHE A 267 -17.40 -0.20 15.35
CA PHE A 267 -16.20 -1.05 15.33
C PHE A 267 -16.21 -2.00 14.14
N GLU A 268 -15.07 -2.07 13.46
CA GLU A 268 -14.77 -3.09 12.47
C GLU A 268 -13.42 -3.74 12.78
N GLY A 269 -13.34 -5.04 12.53
CA GLY A 269 -12.09 -5.79 12.48
C GLY A 269 -11.90 -6.44 11.11
N ARG A 270 -10.66 -6.58 10.66
CA ARG A 270 -10.31 -7.30 9.44
C ARG A 270 -9.30 -8.39 9.73
N PHE A 271 -9.50 -9.55 9.10
CA PHE A 271 -8.45 -10.54 8.88
C PHE A 271 -8.14 -10.58 7.39
N GLY A 272 -6.88 -10.35 7.01
CA GLY A 272 -6.45 -10.26 5.63
C GLY A 272 -5.35 -11.27 5.31
N LEU A 273 -5.29 -11.66 4.04
CA LEU A 273 -4.22 -12.47 3.46
C LEU A 273 -3.98 -12.05 2.01
N GLY A 274 -2.74 -12.15 1.54
CA GLY A 274 -2.46 -11.78 0.16
C GLY A 274 -1.02 -12.03 -0.26
N PHE A 275 -0.71 -11.60 -1.48
CA PHE A 275 0.63 -11.60 -2.02
C PHE A 275 1.09 -10.16 -2.25
N SER A 276 2.38 -9.91 -2.03
CA SER A 276 3.04 -8.61 -2.22
C SER A 276 4.41 -8.79 -2.87
N LEU A 277 5.01 -7.71 -3.37
CA LEU A 277 6.41 -7.72 -3.84
C LEU A 277 7.39 -8.28 -2.78
N THR A 278 7.07 -8.10 -1.50
CA THR A 278 7.84 -8.60 -0.35
C THR A 278 7.42 -10.00 0.12
N GLY A 279 6.64 -10.75 -0.66
CA GLY A 279 6.19 -12.11 -0.33
C GLY A 279 4.72 -12.22 0.09
N PHE A 280 4.35 -13.40 0.59
CA PHE A 280 3.01 -13.66 1.11
C PHE A 280 2.82 -12.95 2.44
N TRP A 281 1.67 -12.36 2.69
CA TRP A 281 1.37 -11.71 3.96
C TRP A 281 0.02 -12.16 4.52
N PHE A 282 -0.07 -12.16 5.85
CA PHE A 282 -1.33 -12.20 6.59
C PHE A 282 -1.42 -10.97 7.47
N GLY A 283 -2.62 -10.53 7.84
CA GLY A 283 -2.80 -9.32 8.60
C GLY A 283 -4.06 -9.29 9.43
N LEU A 284 -4.04 -8.42 10.44
CA LEU A 284 -5.14 -8.12 11.33
C LEU A 284 -5.25 -6.60 11.44
N SER A 285 -6.46 -6.06 11.39
CA SER A 285 -6.69 -4.68 11.80
C SER A 285 -7.97 -4.53 12.61
N GLY A 286 -8.04 -3.47 13.39
CA GLY A 286 -9.21 -3.08 14.17
C GLY A 286 -9.34 -1.56 14.15
N ALA A 287 -10.51 -1.07 13.77
CA ALA A 287 -10.76 0.35 13.58
C ALA A 287 -12.07 0.80 14.23
N TYR A 288 -12.05 2.02 14.77
CA TYR A 288 -13.17 2.66 15.44
C TYR A 288 -13.86 3.65 14.51
N GLY A 289 -15.18 3.51 14.35
CA GLY A 289 -16.01 4.31 13.46
C GLY A 289 -16.33 5.68 14.04
N LEU A 290 -16.09 6.72 13.25
CA LEU A 290 -16.34 8.12 13.59
C LEU A 290 -17.80 8.56 13.35
N GLU A 291 -18.69 7.60 13.08
CA GLU A 291 -20.14 7.79 12.99
C GLU A 291 -20.69 8.44 14.27
N GLN A 292 -21.18 9.68 14.16
CA GLN A 292 -21.91 10.34 15.24
C GLN A 292 -23.41 10.04 15.10
N LYS A 293 -24.10 9.90 16.24
CA LYS A 293 -25.57 9.95 16.25
C LYS A 293 -26.04 11.25 15.60
N PRO A 294 -27.12 11.25 14.80
CA PRO A 294 -27.80 12.48 14.45
C PRO A 294 -28.09 13.28 15.72
N LYS A 295 -27.74 14.57 15.71
CA LYS A 295 -28.22 15.47 16.76
C LYS A 295 -29.71 15.67 16.51
N GLU A 296 -30.53 15.22 17.43
CA GLU A 296 -31.95 15.62 17.48
C GLU A 296 -32.01 17.15 17.45
N LYS A 297 -32.87 17.68 16.58
CA LYS A 297 -33.06 19.12 16.34
C LYS A 297 -34.38 19.59 16.92
#